data_AF-A0A161XLC6-F1
#
_entry.id   AF-A0A161XLC6-F1
#
_cell.length_a   1.000
_cell.length_b   1.000
_cell.length_c   1.000
_cell.angle_alpha   90.00
_cell.angle_beta   90.00
_cell.angle_gamma   90.00
#
_symmetry.space_group_name_H-M   'P 1'
#
loop_
_entity.id
_entity.type
_entity.pdbx_description
1 polymer ?
#
loop_
_entity_poly.entity_id
_entity_poly.type
_entity_poly.pdbx_seq_one_letter_code
_entity_poly.pdbx_strand_id
1 'polypeptide(L)'
;MNIENTEPKALFLSPDGKVYPDSLICTGIMPAQLDSKPCPYSQAGKFPGIKPLNSEDSNYTIDKGKPDDLCPTCAKQQLAHLGHWQGYRNQTFPEELRSLRLFKCRMWFWLVIPGLYDHDATQLLPQKL
;
A
#
# COMPACT_ATOMS: atom_id res chain seq x y z
N MET A 1 -15.63 24.38 3.69
CA MET A 1 -15.06 23.12 3.19
C MET A 1 -14.11 22.61 4.25
N ASN A 2 -14.55 21.62 5.03
CA ASN A 2 -13.69 20.98 6.02
C ASN A 2 -12.76 20.05 5.25
N ILE A 3 -11.53 20.50 5.01
CA ILE A 3 -10.45 19.58 4.67
C ILE A 3 -10.14 18.90 6.01
N GLU A 4 -10.83 17.79 6.30
CA GLU A 4 -10.41 16.92 7.39
C GLU A 4 -8.93 16.59 7.15
N ASN A 5 -8.11 16.78 8.18
CA ASN A 5 -6.74 16.26 8.26
C ASN A 5 -6.79 14.74 8.15
N THR A 6 -7.02 14.20 6.96
CA THR A 6 -6.96 12.76 6.73
C THR A 6 -5.59 12.46 6.19
N GLU A 7 -4.65 12.20 7.11
CA GLU A 7 -3.41 11.52 6.76
C GLU A 7 -3.74 10.30 5.88
N PRO A 8 -2.95 10.07 4.82
CA PRO A 8 -3.22 8.99 3.89
C PRO A 8 -3.18 7.64 4.59
N LYS A 9 -4.18 6.80 4.33
CA LYS A 9 -4.23 5.43 4.87
C LYS A 9 -3.20 4.50 4.22
N ALA A 10 -2.82 4.83 2.99
CA ALA A 10 -1.81 4.13 2.22
C ALA A 10 -1.09 5.14 1.32
N LEU A 11 0.18 4.86 1.06
CA LEU A 11 1.02 5.62 0.15
C LEU A 11 1.40 4.75 -1.03
N PHE A 12 1.15 5.25 -2.24
CA PHE A 12 1.46 4.57 -3.48
C PHE A 12 2.76 5.11 -4.07
N LEU A 13 3.59 4.21 -4.58
CA LEU A 13 4.92 4.52 -5.08
C LEU A 13 4.93 4.39 -6.60
N SER A 14 5.34 5.45 -7.28
CA SER A 14 5.53 5.41 -8.74
C SER A 14 6.96 5.03 -9.10
N PRO A 15 7.18 4.56 -10.35
CA PRO A 15 8.51 4.17 -10.82
C PRO A 15 9.54 5.30 -10.85
N ASP A 16 9.13 6.57 -10.82
CA ASP A 16 9.99 7.76 -10.74
C ASP A 16 10.30 8.18 -9.30
N GLY A 17 9.93 7.38 -8.30
CA GLY A 17 10.20 7.64 -6.87
C GLY A 17 9.21 8.60 -6.20
N LYS A 18 8.19 9.08 -6.91
CA LYS A 18 7.14 9.90 -6.29
C LYS A 18 6.20 9.06 -5.44
N VAL A 19 5.66 9.72 -4.43
CA VAL A 19 4.74 9.14 -3.47
C VAL A 19 3.38 9.83 -3.62
N TYR A 20 2.32 9.05 -3.76
CA TYR A 20 0.95 9.53 -3.90
C TYR A 20 0.08 9.02 -2.76
N PRO A 21 -0.76 9.86 -2.14
CA PRO A 21 -1.75 9.38 -1.19
C PRO A 21 -2.79 8.50 -1.88
N ASP A 22 -3.43 7.62 -1.11
CA ASP A 22 -4.50 6.75 -1.57
C ASP A 22 -5.64 7.52 -2.24
N SER A 23 -5.96 8.72 -1.76
CA SER A 23 -6.99 9.58 -2.35
C SER A 23 -6.74 9.94 -3.82
N LEU A 24 -5.49 9.99 -4.31
CA LEU A 24 -5.21 10.27 -5.72
C LEU A 24 -5.30 9.01 -6.58
N ILE A 25 -4.84 7.88 -6.07
CA ILE A 25 -4.82 6.61 -6.81
C ILE A 25 -6.18 5.93 -6.80
N CYS A 26 -6.82 5.86 -5.64
CA CYS A 26 -8.07 5.14 -5.46
C CYS A 26 -9.28 5.87 -6.08
N THR A 27 -9.25 7.19 -6.19
CA THR A 27 -10.28 7.97 -6.92
C THR A 27 -10.12 7.93 -8.44
N GLY A 28 -8.96 7.49 -8.94
CA GLY A 28 -8.67 7.50 -10.38
C GLY A 28 -8.08 8.80 -10.91
N ILE A 29 -7.83 9.79 -10.05
CA ILE A 29 -7.18 11.05 -10.45
C ILE A 29 -5.79 10.77 -11.05
N MET A 30 -5.08 9.79 -10.49
CA MET A 30 -3.81 9.28 -10.99
C MET A 30 -3.80 7.75 -10.95
N PRO A 31 -3.07 7.07 -11.84
CA PRO A 31 -2.47 7.53 -13.09
C PRO A 31 -3.45 7.48 -14.27
N ALA A 32 -3.04 8.04 -15.42
CA ALA A 32 -3.80 8.02 -16.67
C ALA A 32 -4.31 6.62 -17.09
N GLN A 33 -3.65 5.54 -16.65
CA GLN A 33 -4.04 4.15 -16.91
C GLN A 33 -5.39 3.74 -16.29
N LEU A 34 -5.93 4.55 -15.38
CA LEU A 34 -7.26 4.34 -14.82
C LEU A 34 -8.37 5.03 -15.63
N ASP A 35 -8.06 5.71 -16.75
CA ASP A 35 -9.03 6.46 -17.56
C ASP A 35 -9.90 7.43 -16.73
N SER A 36 -9.32 8.02 -15.67
CA SER A 36 -10.03 8.84 -14.68
C SER A 36 -11.16 8.12 -13.92
N LYS A 37 -11.20 6.78 -13.95
CA LYS A 37 -12.15 5.96 -13.20
C LYS A 37 -11.56 5.58 -11.85
N PRO A 38 -12.39 5.55 -10.78
CA PRO A 38 -11.96 5.03 -9.50
C PRO A 38 -11.40 3.62 -9.61
N CYS A 39 -10.42 3.32 -8.75
CA CYS A 39 -9.93 1.96 -8.59
C CYS A 39 -11.12 1.04 -8.23
N PRO A 40 -11.31 -0.09 -8.93
CA PRO A 40 -12.47 -0.97 -8.70
C PRO A 40 -12.45 -1.64 -7.32
N TYR A 41 -11.31 -1.62 -6.63
CA TYR A 41 -11.14 -2.13 -5.27
C TYR A 41 -11.21 -1.03 -4.20
N SER A 42 -11.41 0.22 -4.60
CA SER A 42 -11.52 1.33 -3.65
C SER A 42 -12.84 1.29 -2.89
N GLN A 43 -12.86 1.89 -1.71
CA GLN A 43 -14.09 2.16 -0.95
C GLN A 43 -14.28 3.66 -0.89
N ALA A 44 -15.33 4.17 -1.55
CA ALA A 44 -15.60 5.61 -1.69
C ALA A 44 -14.36 6.41 -2.17
N GLY A 45 -13.61 5.85 -3.14
CA GLY A 45 -12.41 6.50 -3.68
C GLY A 45 -11.19 6.49 -2.76
N LYS A 46 -11.23 5.74 -1.64
CA LYS A 46 -10.11 5.59 -0.70
C LYS A 46 -9.61 4.14 -0.63
N PHE A 47 -8.48 3.95 0.01
CA PHE A 47 -7.92 2.65 0.31
C PHE A 47 -8.93 1.79 1.12
N PRO A 48 -9.24 0.54 0.70
CA PRO A 48 -10.26 -0.32 1.33
C PRO A 48 -9.87 -0.88 2.70
N GLY A 49 -8.65 -0.59 3.19
CA GLY A 49 -8.19 -1.01 4.51
C GLY A 49 -7.35 -2.28 4.52
N ILE A 50 -6.89 -2.61 5.72
CA ILE A 50 -6.10 -3.80 6.04
C ILE A 50 -6.92 -4.80 6.84
N LYS A 51 -6.61 -6.09 6.70
CA LYS A 51 -7.16 -7.16 7.52
C LYS A 51 -6.06 -8.20 7.79
N PRO A 52 -6.13 -8.93 8.92
CA PRO A 52 -5.28 -10.11 9.10
C PRO A 52 -5.57 -11.14 8.01
N LEU A 53 -4.53 -11.83 7.56
CA LEU A 53 -4.67 -12.95 6.63
C LEU A 53 -5.26 -14.17 7.35
N ASN A 54 -6.26 -14.78 6.73
CA ASN A 54 -6.86 -16.03 7.21
C ASN A 54 -6.52 -17.15 6.23
N SER A 55 -5.92 -18.26 6.70
CA SER A 55 -5.59 -19.41 5.85
C SER A 55 -6.81 -20.08 5.21
N GLU A 56 -7.98 -19.93 5.83
CA GLU A 56 -9.24 -20.50 5.36
C GLU A 56 -9.94 -19.65 4.28
N ASP A 57 -9.48 -18.42 4.04
CA ASP A 57 -10.06 -17.57 2.99
C ASP A 57 -9.70 -18.12 1.61
N SER A 58 -10.69 -18.26 0.73
CA SER A 58 -10.50 -18.73 -0.65
C SER A 58 -9.57 -17.85 -1.50
N ASN A 59 -9.33 -16.61 -1.06
CA ASN A 59 -8.42 -15.67 -1.70
C ASN A 59 -7.04 -15.59 -1.00
N TYR A 60 -6.78 -16.40 0.01
CA TYR A 60 -5.48 -16.47 0.68
C TYR A 60 -4.42 -17.04 -0.25
N THR A 61 -3.23 -16.43 -0.21
CA THR A 61 -2.03 -16.93 -0.90
C THR A 61 -0.84 -16.64 0.00
N ILE A 62 0.13 -17.58 0.04
CA ILE A 62 1.36 -17.42 0.82
C ILE A 62 2.18 -16.19 0.40
N ASP A 63 2.04 -15.77 -0.87
CA ASP A 63 2.68 -14.57 -1.42
C ASP A 63 2.24 -13.27 -0.74
N LYS A 64 1.13 -13.26 0.01
CA LYS A 64 0.66 -12.07 0.73
C LYS A 64 1.28 -11.92 2.12
N GLY A 65 1.82 -12.99 2.67
CA GLY A 65 2.27 -13.08 4.06
C GLY A 65 1.80 -14.37 4.73
N LYS A 66 2.10 -14.50 6.01
CA LYS A 66 1.65 -15.61 6.85
C LYS A 66 0.23 -15.36 7.37
N PRO A 67 -0.49 -16.39 7.84
CA PRO A 67 -1.72 -16.17 8.60
C PRO A 67 -1.48 -15.17 9.75
N ASP A 68 -2.51 -14.39 10.06
CA ASP A 68 -2.53 -13.28 11.03
C ASP A 68 -1.72 -12.03 10.67
N ASP A 69 -0.85 -12.06 9.66
CA ASP A 69 -0.21 -10.85 9.14
C ASP A 69 -1.27 -9.85 8.67
N LEU A 70 -1.14 -8.59 9.05
CA LEU A 70 -1.93 -7.51 8.49
C LEU A 70 -1.55 -7.31 7.03
N CYS A 71 -2.55 -7.38 6.15
CA CYS A 71 -2.38 -7.28 4.72
C CYS A 71 -3.40 -6.29 4.13
N PRO A 72 -3.01 -5.44 3.15
CA PRO A 72 -3.97 -4.68 2.38
C PRO A 72 -5.00 -5.61 1.73
N THR A 73 -6.29 -5.32 1.90
CA THR A 73 -7.36 -6.15 1.32
C THR A 73 -7.29 -6.21 -0.21
N CYS A 74 -6.73 -5.19 -0.84
CA CYS A 74 -6.46 -5.12 -2.27
C CYS A 74 -5.04 -5.56 -2.67
N ALA A 75 -4.25 -6.15 -1.78
CA ALA A 75 -2.93 -6.69 -2.12
C ALA A 75 -3.03 -7.97 -2.94
N LYS A 76 -2.11 -8.12 -3.89
CA LYS A 76 -1.85 -9.35 -4.62
C LYS A 76 -0.67 -10.11 -4.04
N GLN A 77 0.36 -9.38 -3.60
CA GLN A 77 1.63 -9.95 -3.14
C GLN A 77 2.35 -8.94 -2.22
N GLN A 78 3.10 -9.44 -1.24
CA GLN A 78 4.12 -8.72 -0.50
C GLN A 78 5.48 -8.91 -1.17
N LEU A 79 6.24 -7.83 -1.34
CA LEU A 79 7.46 -7.77 -2.16
C LEU A 79 8.74 -7.61 -1.31
N ALA A 80 8.72 -7.93 -0.02
CA ALA A 80 9.67 -7.50 1.03
C ALA A 80 9.40 -6.09 1.58
N HIS A 81 10.35 -5.54 2.36
CA HIS A 81 10.35 -4.13 2.75
C HIS A 81 10.80 -3.23 1.59
N LEU A 82 10.36 -1.97 1.56
CA LEU A 82 10.62 -1.06 0.43
C LEU A 82 12.12 -0.86 0.14
N GLY A 83 12.94 -0.77 1.19
CA GLY A 83 14.38 -0.54 1.09
C GLY A 83 15.13 -1.63 0.32
N HIS A 84 14.58 -2.84 0.24
CA HIS A 84 15.11 -3.92 -0.60
C HIS A 84 15.19 -3.53 -2.08
N TRP A 85 14.32 -2.60 -2.51
CA TRP A 85 14.19 -2.15 -3.89
C TRP A 85 14.91 -0.82 -4.17
N GLN A 86 15.67 -0.29 -3.19
CA GLN A 86 16.45 0.93 -3.39
C GLN A 86 17.47 0.74 -4.53
N GLY A 87 17.55 1.70 -5.45
CA GLY A 87 18.46 1.65 -6.60
C GLY A 87 17.99 0.73 -7.73
N TYR A 88 16.96 -0.10 -7.53
CA TYR A 88 16.37 -0.88 -8.61
C TYR A 88 15.80 0.05 -9.67
N ARG A 89 16.28 -0.07 -10.92
CA ARG A 89 15.91 0.83 -12.03
C ARG A 89 16.11 2.33 -11.70
N ASN A 90 17.16 2.66 -10.95
CA ASN A 90 17.49 4.03 -10.51
C ASN A 90 16.42 4.67 -9.60
N GLN A 91 15.58 3.87 -8.95
CA GLN A 91 14.58 4.37 -8.00
C GLN A 91 15.24 4.81 -6.70
N THR A 92 14.80 5.94 -6.18
CA THR A 92 15.22 6.48 -4.88
C THR A 92 13.98 6.72 -4.05
N PHE A 93 13.89 6.04 -2.91
CA PHE A 93 12.77 6.20 -1.97
C PHE A 93 13.18 7.02 -0.74
N PRO A 94 12.22 7.79 -0.15
CA PRO A 94 12.41 8.46 1.13
C PRO A 94 12.81 7.48 2.24
N GLU A 95 13.73 7.89 3.11
CA GLU A 95 14.33 7.02 4.13
C GLU A 95 13.30 6.45 5.09
N GLU A 96 12.35 7.28 5.51
CA GLU A 96 11.25 6.96 6.42
C GLU A 96 10.33 5.85 5.90
N LEU A 97 10.29 5.63 4.57
CA LEU A 97 9.46 4.59 3.96
C LEU A 97 10.21 3.27 3.75
N ARG A 98 11.56 3.26 3.79
CA ARG A 98 12.37 2.10 3.38
C ARG A 98 12.14 0.86 4.26
N SER A 99 11.81 1.04 5.52
CA SER A 99 11.57 -0.07 6.46
C SER A 99 10.14 -0.61 6.41
N LEU A 100 9.22 0.06 5.71
CA LEU A 100 7.83 -0.37 5.60
C LEU A 100 7.67 -1.56 4.65
N ARG A 101 6.65 -2.39 4.91
CA ARG A 101 6.29 -3.50 4.02
C ARG A 101 5.79 -2.95 2.69
N LEU A 102 6.38 -3.46 1.61
CA LEU A 102 5.99 -3.14 0.25
C LEU A 102 4.99 -4.18 -0.25
N PHE A 103 3.85 -3.70 -0.72
CA PHE A 103 2.82 -4.53 -1.33
C PHE A 103 2.61 -4.13 -2.78
N LYS A 104 2.23 -5.12 -3.58
CA LYS A 104 1.67 -4.91 -4.91
C LYS A 104 0.16 -4.98 -4.82
N CYS A 105 -0.55 -3.92 -5.15
CA CYS A 105 -2.02 -3.95 -5.20
C CYS A 105 -2.52 -4.69 -6.46
N ARG A 106 -3.81 -5.00 -6.50
CA ARG A 106 -4.48 -5.63 -7.64
C ARG A 106 -4.48 -4.78 -8.93
N MET A 107 -4.22 -3.47 -8.82
CA MET A 107 -3.99 -2.57 -9.96
C MET A 107 -2.51 -2.45 -10.33
N TRP A 108 -1.65 -3.34 -9.82
CA TRP A 108 -0.21 -3.40 -10.10
C TRP A 108 0.63 -2.24 -9.56
N PHE A 109 0.04 -1.29 -8.85
CA PHE A 109 0.78 -0.27 -8.12
C PHE A 109 1.49 -0.85 -6.90
N TRP A 110 2.64 -0.27 -6.59
CA TRP A 110 3.34 -0.47 -5.34
C TRP A 110 2.71 0.43 -4.28
N LEU A 111 2.48 -0.10 -3.09
CA LEU A 111 2.08 0.70 -1.94
C LEU A 111 2.78 0.25 -0.66
N VAL A 112 2.90 1.20 0.25
CA VAL A 112 3.25 0.99 1.64
C VAL A 112 2.13 1.54 2.52
N ILE A 113 2.02 1.00 3.73
CA ILE A 113 1.08 1.50 4.73
C ILE A 113 1.92 2.12 5.85
N PRO A 114 1.71 3.41 6.16
CA PRO A 114 2.42 4.05 7.27
C PRO A 114 2.25 3.24 8.56
N GLY A 115 3.37 2.96 9.24
CA GLY A 115 3.38 2.20 10.50
C GLY A 115 3.34 0.67 10.34
N LEU A 116 3.29 0.12 9.12
CA LEU A 116 3.31 -1.32 8.88
C LEU A 116 4.71 -1.79 8.44
N TYR A 117 5.45 -2.37 9.38
CA TYR A 117 6.83 -2.83 9.20
C TYR A 117 6.91 -4.34 8.97
N ASP A 118 7.98 -4.79 8.31
CA ASP A 118 8.13 -6.21 7.94
C ASP A 118 8.36 -7.12 9.15
N HIS A 119 9.07 -6.63 10.16
CA HIS A 119 9.33 -7.38 11.39
C HIS A 119 8.13 -7.42 12.35
N ASP A 120 7.20 -6.47 12.24
CA ASP A 120 6.00 -6.35 13.08
C ASP A 120 4.71 -6.46 12.24
N ALA A 121 4.69 -7.45 11.35
CA ALA A 121 3.65 -7.61 10.33
C ALA A 121 2.21 -7.77 10.87
N THR A 122 2.03 -8.06 12.16
CA THR A 122 0.73 -8.29 12.82
C THR A 122 0.14 -7.03 13.45
N GLN A 123 0.88 -5.91 13.49
CA GLN A 123 0.45 -4.68 14.15
C GLN A 123 0.59 -3.47 13.23
N LEU A 124 -0.37 -2.54 13.33
CA LEU A 124 -0.24 -1.23 12.71
C LEU A 124 0.31 -0.27 13.77
N LEU A 125 1.57 0.14 13.61
CA LEU A 125 2.18 1.08 14.52
C LEU A 125 1.61 2.49 14.26
N PRO A 126 1.43 3.30 15.32
CA PRO A 126 1.05 4.70 15.14
C PRO A 126 2.13 5.41 14.31
N GLN A 127 1.71 6.31 13.43
CA GLN A 127 2.63 7.13 12.66
C GLN A 127 3.43 7.99 13.65
N LYS A 128 4.76 7.84 13.65
CA LYS A 128 5.64 8.78 14.37
C LYS A 128 5.70 10.06 13.53
N LEU A 129 5.05 11.10 14.03
CA LEU A 129 5.17 12.50 13.58
C LEU A 129 6.61 13.01 13.72
#